data_AF-A0A1E3A0F8-F1
#
_entry.id   AF-A0A1E3A0F8-F1
#
_cell.length_a   1.000
_cell.length_b   1.000
_cell.length_c   1.000
_cell.angle_alpha   90.00
_cell.angle_beta   90.00
_cell.angle_gamma   90.00
#
_symmetry.space_group_name_H-M   'P 1'
#
loop_
_entity.id
_entity.type
_entity.pdbx_description
1 polymer ?
#
loop_
_entity_poly.entity_id
_entity_poly.type
_entity_poly.pdbx_seq_one_letter_code
_entity_poly.pdbx_strand_id
1 'polypeptide(L)'
;MRKHDRKPRLCFVSSSGGHWEQLQKLDPLAEKYEGFFVTEKTQFDEPLGKYFMLQTDLKDKLMPLKMLWNSIYTVGIWIKERPDFVITTGTMVAYPFYLLAVLFHKKIVYIETFGRANMATVAGKKMEKHADLFIVQWESQKKYYKKAVYGGCLY
;
A
#
# COMPACT_ATOMS: atom_id res chain seq x y z
N MET A 1 -19.60 -2.63 -13.01
CA MET A 1 -18.88 -2.99 -11.77
C MET A 1 -19.46 -4.31 -11.27
N ARG A 2 -18.63 -5.34 -11.03
CA ARG A 2 -19.11 -6.58 -10.39
C ARG A 2 -19.59 -6.23 -8.97
N LYS A 3 -20.85 -6.52 -8.65
CA LYS A 3 -21.34 -6.46 -7.25
C LYS A 3 -20.54 -7.47 -6.44
N HIS A 4 -20.00 -7.04 -5.30
CA HIS A 4 -19.40 -7.97 -4.35
C HIS A 4 -20.53 -8.55 -3.50
N ASP A 5 -20.81 -9.85 -3.68
CA ASP A 5 -21.78 -10.59 -2.85
C ASP A 5 -21.26 -10.86 -1.42
N ARG A 6 -20.00 -10.50 -1.14
CA ARG A 6 -19.35 -10.60 0.17
C ARG A 6 -18.86 -9.23 0.64
N LYS A 7 -18.60 -9.11 1.94
CA LYS A 7 -17.90 -7.93 2.50
C LYS A 7 -16.57 -7.75 1.75
N PRO A 8 -16.26 -6.52 1.27
CA PRO A 8 -14.99 -6.25 0.60
C PRO A 8 -13.79 -6.59 1.49
N ARG A 9 -12.78 -7.22 0.90
CA ARG A 9 -11.51 -7.50 1.56
C ARG A 9 -10.45 -6.47 1.24
N LEU A 10 -9.85 -5.88 2.27
CA LEU A 10 -8.88 -4.79 2.15
C LEU A 10 -7.48 -5.28 2.49
N CYS A 11 -6.54 -5.14 1.56
CA CYS A 11 -5.11 -5.33 1.82
C CYS A 11 -4.48 -3.97 2.11
N PHE A 12 -4.01 -3.76 3.33
CA PHE A 12 -3.23 -2.60 3.72
C PHE A 12 -1.75 -2.97 3.65
N VAL A 13 -0.97 -2.30 2.81
CA VAL A 13 0.46 -2.61 2.68
C VAL A 13 1.34 -1.37 2.65
N SER A 14 2.37 -1.36 3.50
CA SER A 14 3.46 -0.38 3.49
C SER A 14 4.78 -1.01 3.97
N SER A 15 5.86 -0.23 3.91
CA SER A 15 7.09 -0.56 4.63
C SER A 15 6.89 -0.26 6.10
N SER A 16 7.82 -0.73 6.92
CA SER A 16 7.93 -0.35 8.33
C SER A 16 8.22 1.15 8.53
N GLY A 17 8.13 1.63 9.78
CA GLY A 17 8.41 3.03 10.16
C GLY A 17 7.26 4.01 9.88
N GLY A 18 7.56 5.26 9.50
CA GLY A 18 6.53 6.30 9.38
C GLY A 18 5.42 6.02 8.37
N HIS A 19 5.69 5.24 7.31
CA HIS A 19 4.65 4.79 6.38
C HIS A 19 3.67 3.80 7.03
N TRP A 20 4.17 2.99 7.95
CA TRP A 20 3.38 2.03 8.72
C TRP A 20 2.56 2.73 9.80
N GLU A 21 3.14 3.65 10.56
CA GLU A 21 2.41 4.49 11.55
C GLU A 21 1.21 5.20 10.92
N GLN A 22 1.39 5.72 9.71
CA GLN A 22 0.35 6.31 8.90
C GLN A 22 -0.74 5.29 8.54
N LEU A 23 -0.34 4.15 7.96
CA LEU A 23 -1.27 3.14 7.50
C LEU A 23 -2.11 2.51 8.64
N GLN A 24 -1.51 2.34 9.82
CA GLN A 24 -2.18 1.79 11.01
C GLN A 24 -3.36 2.64 11.48
N LYS A 25 -3.36 3.95 11.24
CA LYS A 25 -4.50 4.81 11.60
C LYS A 25 -5.77 4.50 10.80
N LEU A 26 -5.66 3.70 9.74
CA LEU A 26 -6.79 3.17 8.97
C LEU A 26 -7.35 1.86 9.54
N ASP A 27 -6.90 1.42 10.72
CA ASP A 27 -7.42 0.24 11.42
C ASP A 27 -8.96 0.23 11.59
N PRO A 28 -9.64 1.37 11.88
CA PRO A 28 -11.11 1.39 11.89
C PRO A 28 -11.76 0.95 10.56
N LEU A 29 -11.07 1.15 9.42
CA LEU A 29 -11.52 0.60 8.13
C LEU A 29 -11.23 -0.89 8.02
N ALA A 30 -10.11 -1.36 8.58
CA ALA A 30 -9.76 -2.77 8.62
C ALA A 30 -10.73 -3.58 9.50
N GLU A 31 -11.29 -2.99 10.56
CA GLU A 31 -12.34 -3.59 11.39
C GLU A 31 -13.72 -3.56 10.73
N LYS A 32 -14.06 -2.44 10.07
CA LYS A 32 -15.35 -2.28 9.38
C LYS A 32 -15.50 -3.24 8.21
N TYR A 33 -14.41 -3.49 7.49
CA TYR A 33 -14.34 -4.39 6.34
C TYR A 33 -13.53 -5.65 6.71
N GLU A 34 -13.33 -6.60 5.80
CA GLU A 34 -12.43 -7.73 6.07
C GLU A 34 -10.98 -7.30 5.73
N GLY A 35 -10.37 -6.51 6.62
CA GLY A 35 -9.03 -5.96 6.44
C GLY A 35 -7.90 -6.85 6.94
N PHE A 36 -6.73 -6.73 6.32
CA PHE A 36 -5.48 -7.26 6.85
C PHE A 36 -4.30 -6.38 6.48
N PHE A 37 -3.28 -6.37 7.33
CA PHE A 37 -2.10 -5.57 7.12
C PHE A 37 -0.87 -6.40 6.77
N VAL A 38 -0.04 -5.82 5.91
CA VAL A 38 1.24 -6.35 5.48
C VAL A 38 2.30 -5.28 5.69
N THR A 39 3.36 -5.62 6.42
CA THR A 39 4.50 -4.73 6.65
C THR A 39 5.80 -5.51 6.54
N GLU A 40 6.93 -4.86 6.79
CA GLU A 40 8.23 -5.51 6.85
C GLU A 40 8.51 -6.08 8.24
N LYS A 41 9.21 -7.22 8.29
CA LYS A 41 9.71 -7.77 9.54
C LYS A 41 10.78 -6.84 10.10
N THR A 42 10.56 -6.30 11.29
CA THR A 42 11.55 -5.52 12.03
C THR A 42 11.88 -6.19 13.37
N GLN A 43 12.73 -5.56 14.16
CA GLN A 43 13.00 -5.95 15.54
C GLN A 43 11.91 -5.50 16.53
N PHE A 44 11.02 -4.61 16.09
CA PHE A 44 9.89 -4.12 16.87
C PHE A 44 8.66 -4.99 16.61
N ASP A 45 7.83 -5.13 17.64
CA ASP A 45 6.56 -5.82 17.50
C ASP A 45 5.54 -4.92 16.80
N GLU A 46 4.81 -5.48 15.85
CA GLU A 46 3.84 -4.76 15.03
C GLU A 46 2.49 -5.48 15.14
N PRO A 47 1.69 -5.19 16.16
CA PRO A 47 0.53 -6.00 16.54
C PRO A 47 -0.56 -6.06 15.47
N LEU A 48 -0.68 -5.02 14.64
CA LEU A 48 -1.61 -5.00 13.51
C LEU A 48 -1.09 -5.77 12.29
N GLY A 49 0.22 -6.05 12.23
CA GLY A 49 0.87 -6.76 11.13
C GLY A 49 0.45 -8.24 11.09
N LYS A 50 -0.30 -8.64 10.06
CA LYS A 50 -0.65 -10.05 9.84
C LYS A 50 0.43 -10.80 9.06
N TYR A 51 1.07 -10.10 8.12
CA TYR A 51 2.10 -10.65 7.24
C TYR A 51 3.34 -9.77 7.25
N PHE A 52 4.50 -10.42 7.28
CA PHE A 52 5.79 -9.76 7.42
C PHE A 52 6.71 -10.10 6.24
N MET A 53 7.09 -9.07 5.49
CA MET A 53 8.00 -9.15 4.35
C MET A 53 9.45 -8.94 4.77
N LEU A 54 10.39 -9.35 3.91
CA LEU A 54 11.79 -8.99 4.10
C LEU A 54 11.96 -7.48 3.88
N GLN A 55 12.68 -6.82 4.77
CA GLN A 55 13.06 -5.42 4.61
C GLN A 55 13.90 -5.23 3.35
N THR A 56 13.56 -4.19 2.59
CA THR A 56 14.25 -3.84 1.34
C THR A 56 14.77 -2.41 1.39
N ASP A 57 16.06 -2.23 1.11
CA ASP A 57 16.71 -0.93 0.99
C ASP A 57 17.37 -0.83 -0.39
N LEU A 58 17.33 0.35 -1.01
CA LEU A 58 17.97 0.63 -2.29
C LEU A 58 19.50 0.46 -2.23
N LYS A 59 20.10 0.58 -1.04
CA LYS A 59 21.54 0.39 -0.82
C LYS A 59 21.93 -1.09 -0.63
N ASP A 60 20.94 -1.97 -0.48
CA ASP A 60 21.18 -3.40 -0.25
C ASP A 60 21.45 -4.14 -1.57
N LYS A 61 22.63 -4.75 -1.69
CA LYS A 61 23.01 -5.55 -2.87
C LYS A 61 22.12 -6.78 -3.07
N LEU A 62 21.54 -7.30 -1.99
CA LEU A 62 20.61 -8.44 -2.02
C LEU A 62 19.16 -8.00 -2.28
N MET A 63 18.89 -6.70 -2.45
CA MET A 63 17.56 -6.17 -2.69
C MET A 63 16.82 -6.91 -3.83
N PRO A 64 17.41 -7.22 -5.00
CA PRO A 64 16.68 -7.94 -6.04
C PRO A 64 16.22 -9.34 -5.61
N LEU A 65 17.06 -10.06 -4.86
CA LEU A 65 16.72 -11.39 -4.33
C LEU A 65 15.62 -11.31 -3.27
N LYS A 66 15.72 -10.32 -2.37
CA LYS A 66 14.67 -10.06 -1.37
C LYS A 66 13.35 -9.66 -2.01
N MET A 67 13.39 -8.84 -3.06
CA MET A 67 12.20 -8.47 -3.83
C MET A 67 11.60 -9.65 -4.57
N LEU A 68 12.42 -10.56 -5.11
CA LEU A 68 11.94 -11.82 -5.70
C LEU A 68 11.23 -12.68 -4.65
N TRP A 69 11.85 -12.86 -3.48
CA TRP A 69 11.23 -13.58 -2.36
C TRP A 69 9.92 -12.94 -1.91
N ASN A 70 9.92 -11.63 -1.67
CA ASN A 70 8.72 -10.87 -1.31
C ASN A 70 7.63 -11.02 -2.37
N SER A 71 7.99 -11.04 -3.66
CA SER A 71 7.02 -11.24 -4.74
C SER A 71 6.39 -12.63 -4.71
N ILE A 72 7.18 -13.69 -4.51
CA ILE A 72 6.67 -15.06 -4.35
C ILE A 72 5.76 -15.15 -3.12
N TYR A 73 6.20 -14.59 -2.00
CA TYR A 73 5.41 -14.56 -0.76
C TYR A 73 4.10 -13.78 -0.93
N THR A 74 4.13 -12.67 -1.66
CA THR A 74 2.96 -11.86 -2.02
C THR A 74 1.93 -12.69 -2.78
N VAL A 75 2.36 -13.53 -3.72
CA VAL A 75 1.45 -14.42 -4.47
C VAL A 75 0.76 -15.41 -3.52
N GLY A 76 1.48 -15.98 -2.56
CA GLY A 76 0.90 -16.84 -1.53
C GLY A 76 -0.16 -16.13 -0.69
N ILE A 77 0.15 -14.92 -0.21
CA ILE A 77 -0.81 -14.09 0.54
C ILE A 77 -2.02 -13.76 -0.33
N TRP A 78 -1.80 -13.38 -1.60
CA TRP A 78 -2.85 -13.00 -2.53
C TRP A 78 -3.83 -14.14 -2.80
N ILE A 79 -3.35 -15.36 -3.01
CA ILE A 79 -4.19 -16.53 -3.25
C ILE A 79 -5.00 -16.90 -2.00
N LYS A 80 -4.39 -16.77 -0.82
CA LYS A 80 -5.03 -17.05 0.48
C LYS A 80 -6.10 -16.02 0.82
N GLU A 81 -5.76 -14.73 0.76
CA GLU A 81 -6.63 -13.66 1.25
C GLU A 81 -7.57 -13.12 0.17
N ARG A 82 -7.19 -13.19 -1.10
CA ARG A 82 -7.98 -12.74 -2.27
C ARG A 82 -8.53 -11.31 -2.06
N PRO A 83 -7.65 -10.30 -1.91
CA PRO A 83 -8.09 -8.94 -1.65
C PRO A 83 -8.89 -8.37 -2.82
N ASP A 84 -9.85 -7.50 -2.52
CA ASP A 84 -10.64 -6.76 -3.49
C ASP A 84 -10.09 -5.33 -3.69
N PHE A 85 -9.44 -4.81 -2.64
CA PHE A 85 -8.78 -3.52 -2.62
C PHE A 85 -7.35 -3.66 -2.09
N VAL A 86 -6.43 -2.90 -2.69
CA VAL A 86 -5.07 -2.69 -2.17
C VAL A 86 -4.93 -1.22 -1.79
N ILE A 87 -4.67 -0.97 -0.51
CA ILE A 87 -4.47 0.35 0.09
C ILE A 87 -2.99 0.45 0.45
N THR A 88 -2.31 1.44 -0.12
CA THR A 88 -0.86 1.59 0.07
C THR A 88 -0.41 3.04 0.12
N THR A 89 0.72 3.26 0.80
CA THR A 89 1.46 4.53 0.83
C THR A 89 2.67 4.58 -0.11
N GLY A 90 2.79 3.61 -1.03
CA GLY A 90 3.75 3.67 -2.13
C GLY A 90 5.17 3.19 -1.82
N THR A 91 5.32 2.25 -0.90
CA THR A 91 6.65 1.72 -0.54
C THR A 91 7.07 0.57 -1.46
N MET A 92 8.35 0.19 -1.45
CA MET A 92 8.87 -0.87 -2.33
C MET A 92 8.17 -2.23 -2.11
N VAL A 93 7.92 -2.59 -0.85
CA VAL A 93 7.23 -3.84 -0.50
C VAL A 93 5.77 -3.89 -0.94
N ALA A 94 5.14 -2.75 -1.20
CA ALA A 94 3.80 -2.69 -1.76
C ALA A 94 3.78 -2.96 -3.28
N TYR A 95 4.91 -2.85 -3.95
CA TYR A 95 4.98 -2.95 -5.41
C TYR A 95 4.47 -4.29 -5.97
N PRO A 96 4.80 -5.47 -5.38
CA PRO A 96 4.23 -6.74 -5.83
C PRO A 96 2.69 -6.80 -5.68
N PHE A 97 2.13 -6.30 -4.58
CA PHE A 97 0.67 -6.24 -4.40
C PHE A 97 0.01 -5.32 -5.42
N TYR A 98 0.62 -4.17 -5.69
CA TYR A 98 0.17 -3.25 -6.73
C TYR A 98 0.14 -3.94 -8.10
N LEU A 99 1.19 -4.69 -8.47
CA LEU A 99 1.21 -5.41 -9.76
C LEU A 99 0.11 -6.46 -9.85
N LEU A 100 -0.11 -7.23 -8.77
CA LEU A 100 -1.22 -8.20 -8.74
C LEU A 100 -2.58 -7.48 -8.81
N ALA A 101 -2.75 -6.34 -8.15
CA ALA A 101 -3.98 -5.57 -8.25
C ALA A 101 -4.26 -5.09 -9.67
N VAL A 102 -3.23 -4.62 -10.39
CA VAL A 102 -3.36 -4.26 -11.81
C VAL A 102 -3.72 -5.49 -12.65
N LEU A 103 -3.00 -6.62 -12.49
CA LEU A 103 -3.19 -7.84 -13.26
C LEU A 103 -4.59 -8.45 -13.07
N PHE A 104 -5.07 -8.50 -11.83
CA PHE A 104 -6.36 -9.08 -11.46
C PHE A 104 -7.49 -8.04 -11.46
N HIS A 105 -7.25 -6.82 -11.97
CA HIS A 105 -8.23 -5.74 -12.07
C HIS A 105 -8.92 -5.43 -10.72
N LYS A 106 -8.14 -5.46 -9.64
CA LYS A 106 -8.57 -5.08 -8.29
C LYS A 106 -8.42 -3.58 -8.08
N LYS A 107 -9.13 -3.06 -7.08
CA LYS A 107 -9.15 -1.63 -6.80
C LYS A 107 -7.88 -1.20 -6.08
N ILE A 108 -7.27 -0.11 -6.53
CA ILE A 108 -6.05 0.44 -5.94
C ILE A 108 -6.37 1.80 -5.31
N VAL A 109 -6.13 1.91 -4.01
CA VAL A 109 -6.17 3.16 -3.27
C VAL A 109 -4.75 3.52 -2.89
N TYR A 110 -4.26 4.63 -3.43
CA TYR A 110 -2.95 5.17 -3.09
C TYR A 110 -3.14 6.37 -2.18
N ILE A 111 -2.45 6.39 -1.04
CA ILE A 111 -2.43 7.54 -0.13
C ILE A 111 -1.00 8.06 -0.06
N GLU A 112 -0.80 9.28 -0.54
CA GLU A 112 0.53 9.87 -0.53
C GLU A 112 1.01 10.13 0.91
N THR A 113 2.30 9.88 1.15
CA THR A 113 2.89 10.08 2.47
C THR A 113 2.82 11.54 2.90
N PHE A 114 2.60 11.76 4.20
CA PHE A 114 2.54 13.10 4.78
C PHE A 114 3.89 13.84 4.66
N GLY A 115 5.00 13.10 4.62
CA GLY A 115 6.36 13.66 4.70
C GLY A 115 6.83 14.45 3.48
N ARG A 116 6.06 14.51 2.38
CA ARG A 116 6.48 15.18 1.14
C ARG A 116 5.46 16.21 0.65
N ALA A 117 5.29 17.30 1.41
CA ALA A 117 4.30 18.33 1.11
C ALA A 117 4.43 18.99 -0.28
N ASN A 118 5.66 19.26 -0.75
CA ASN A 118 5.89 20.07 -1.94
C ASN A 118 6.60 19.32 -3.08
N MET A 119 6.51 17.99 -3.11
CA MET A 119 7.06 17.21 -4.21
C MET A 119 6.35 15.87 -4.38
N ALA A 120 6.36 15.34 -5.60
CA ALA A 120 5.88 14.00 -5.87
C ALA A 120 6.90 12.91 -5.46
N THR A 121 6.38 11.76 -5.04
CA THR A 121 7.18 10.53 -4.86
C THR A 121 7.33 9.79 -6.19
N VAL A 122 8.40 9.00 -6.30
CA VAL A 122 8.62 8.13 -7.48
C VAL A 122 7.51 7.08 -7.58
N ALA A 123 7.10 6.51 -6.43
CA ALA A 123 6.02 5.55 -6.37
C ALA A 123 4.67 6.17 -6.72
N GLY A 124 4.35 7.35 -6.17
CA GLY A 124 3.13 8.09 -6.48
C GLY A 124 2.99 8.35 -7.98
N LYS A 125 4.03 8.89 -8.63
CA LYS A 125 4.02 9.11 -10.10
C LYS A 125 3.76 7.82 -10.88
N LYS A 126 4.30 6.69 -10.42
CA LYS A 126 4.17 5.41 -11.11
C LYS A 126 2.79 4.77 -10.89
N MET A 127 2.30 4.81 -9.66
CA MET A 127 1.07 4.14 -9.25
C MET A 127 -0.18 4.95 -9.58
N GLU A 128 -0.08 6.28 -9.70
CA GLU A 128 -1.20 7.17 -10.08
C GLU A 128 -1.94 6.67 -11.32
N LYS A 129 -1.22 6.19 -12.33
CA LYS A 129 -1.82 5.70 -13.58
C LYS A 129 -2.91 4.66 -13.32
N HIS A 130 -2.69 3.73 -12.39
CA HIS A 130 -3.60 2.61 -12.12
C HIS A 130 -4.36 2.76 -10.80
N ALA A 131 -4.09 3.79 -10.01
CA ALA A 131 -4.88 4.10 -8.83
C ALA A 131 -6.32 4.47 -9.26
N ASP A 132 -7.29 3.80 -8.65
CA ASP A 132 -8.71 4.16 -8.75
C ASP A 132 -9.03 5.36 -7.86
N LEU A 133 -8.35 5.45 -6.71
CA LEU A 133 -8.41 6.58 -5.80
C LEU A 133 -6.98 6.96 -5.41
N PHE A 134 -6.59 8.19 -5.73
CA PHE A 134 -5.26 8.72 -5.43
C PHE A 134 -5.43 9.91 -4.48
N ILE A 135 -5.08 9.73 -3.21
CA ILE A 135 -5.28 10.75 -2.18
C ILE A 135 -3.95 11.43 -1.87
N VAL A 136 -3.97 12.75 -1.86
CA VAL A 136 -2.87 13.59 -1.39
C VAL A 136 -3.26 14.30 -0.10
N GLN A 137 -2.28 14.51 0.78
CA GLN A 137 -2.53 15.09 2.10
C GLN A 137 -2.23 16.58 2.18
N TRP A 138 -1.57 17.12 1.16
CA TRP A 138 -1.32 18.55 1.00
C TRP A 138 -1.96 19.03 -0.29
N GLU A 139 -2.67 20.16 -0.24
CA GLU A 139 -3.31 20.71 -1.44
C GLU A 139 -2.28 21.07 -2.51
N SER A 140 -1.09 21.53 -2.10
CA SER A 140 0.05 21.82 -2.97
C SER A 140 0.54 20.60 -3.77
N GLN A 141 0.23 19.38 -3.35
CA GLN A 141 0.60 18.16 -4.09
C GLN A 141 -0.25 17.95 -5.35
N LYS A 142 -1.46 18.54 -5.43
CA LYS A 142 -2.35 18.39 -6.59
C LYS A 142 -1.70 18.83 -7.90
N LYS A 143 -0.77 19.80 -7.86
CA LYS A 143 -0.06 20.25 -9.06
C LYS A 143 0.88 19.20 -9.67
N TYR A 144 1.25 18.17 -8.91
CA TYR A 144 2.13 17.10 -9.39
C TYR A 144 1.39 15.86 -9.91
N TYR A 145 0.09 15.77 -9.67
CA TYR A 145 -0.72 14.57 -9.88
C TYR A 145 -2.05 14.94 -10.54
N LYS A 146 -2.31 14.37 -11.72
CA LYS A 146 -3.53 14.59 -12.51
C LYS A 146 -4.79 14.01 -11.85
N LYS A 147 -4.67 12.89 -11.12
CA LYS A 147 -5.79 12.16 -10.50
C LYS A 147 -5.93 12.42 -9.00
N ALA A 148 -5.13 13.33 -8.44
CA ALA A 148 -5.10 13.54 -7.00
C ALA A 148 -6.38 14.19 -6.47
N VAL A 149 -6.93 13.55 -5.45
CA VAL A 149 -7.97 14.10 -4.58
C VAL A 149 -7.31 14.54 -3.28
N TYR A 150 -7.56 15.78 -2.86
CA TYR A 150 -7.07 16.27 -1.58
C TYR A 150 -7.92 15.68 -0.45
N GLY A 151 -7.27 14.93 0.45
CA GLY A 151 -7.90 14.27 1.59
C GLY A 151 -7.61 14.92 2.94
N GLY A 152 -6.75 15.96 2.98
CA GLY A 152 -6.31 16.57 4.23
C GLY A 152 -5.46 15.64 5.09
N CYS A 153 -5.48 15.88 6.40
CA CYS A 153 -4.78 15.04 7.39
C CYS A 153 -5.59 13.76 7.62
N LEU A 154 -5.25 12.69 6.90
CA LEU A 154 -5.89 11.38 7.05
C LEU A 154 -5.34 10.56 8.23
N TYR A 155 -4.29 11.09 8.85
CA TYR A 155 -3.55 10.46 9.93
C TYR A 155 -3.68 11.33 11.18
#